data_AF-A0A1G9AP73-F1
#
_entry.id   AF-A0A1G9AP73-F1
#
_cell.length_a   1.000
_cell.length_b   1.000
_cell.length_c   1.000
_cell.angle_alpha   90.00
_cell.angle_beta   90.00
_cell.angle_gamma   90.00
#
_symmetry.space_group_name_H-M   'P 1'
#
loop_
_entity.id
_entity.type
_entity.pdbx_description
1 polymer ?
#
loop_
_entity_poly.entity_id
_entity_poly.type
_entity_poly.pdbx_seq_one_letter_code
_entity_poly.pdbx_strand_id
1 'polypeptide(L)' 'MSNDFVLDIDHESAGLLAGTLLAGDSCAVPVRHQNVKLLLCALPGEDGMRLFLRRNTP' A
#
# COMPACT_ATOMS: atom_id res chain seq x y z
N MET A 1 19.30 -5.06 15.15
CA MET A 1 18.49 -5.46 13.99
C MET A 1 17.25 -4.60 14.03
N SER A 2 16.94 -3.85 12.99
CA SER A 2 15.71 -3.07 13.01
C SER A 2 14.52 -4.00 12.81
N ASN A 3 13.45 -3.80 13.57
CA ASN A 3 12.21 -4.56 13.46
C ASN A 3 11.30 -3.95 12.37
N ASP A 4 11.91 -3.34 11.35
CA ASP A 4 11.20 -2.54 10.37
C ASP A 4 10.55 -3.46 9.33
N PHE A 5 9.28 -3.17 9.02
CA PHE A 5 8.56 -3.82 7.95
C PHE A 5 8.67 -2.99 6.67
N VAL A 6 9.71 -3.24 5.87
CA VAL A 6 10.02 -2.45 4.67
C VAL A 6 9.26 -2.98 3.45
N LEU A 7 8.61 -2.07 2.71
CA LEU A 7 7.89 -2.35 1.47
C LEU A 7 8.56 -1.63 0.31
N ASP A 8 8.93 -2.37 -0.74
CA ASP A 8 9.35 -1.77 -2.00
C ASP A 8 8.13 -1.46 -2.86
N ILE A 9 8.06 -0.24 -3.36
CA ILE A 9 7.00 0.27 -4.24
C ILE A 9 7.64 1.02 -5.41
N ASP A 10 7.09 0.89 -6.63
CA ASP A 10 7.57 1.68 -7.76
C ASP A 10 7.02 3.11 -7.72
N HIS A 11 7.65 4.01 -8.50
CA HIS A 11 7.33 5.44 -8.49
C HIS A 11 5.88 5.72 -8.91
N GLU A 12 5.35 4.97 -9.88
CA GLU A 12 3.99 5.15 -10.38
C GLU A 12 2.96 4.77 -9.30
N SER A 13 3.13 3.58 -8.71
CA SER A 13 2.32 3.08 -7.61
C SER A 13 2.40 3.99 -6.38
N ALA A 14 3.58 4.54 -6.08
CA ALA A 14 3.77 5.51 -5.00
C ALA A 14 3.01 6.81 -5.27
N GLY A 15 3.03 7.31 -6.51
CA GLY A 15 2.27 8.49 -6.91
C GLY A 15 0.76 8.26 -6.81
N LEU A 16 0.28 7.12 -7.31
CA LEU A 16 -1.14 6.73 -7.20
C LEU A 16 -1.57 6.64 -5.73
N LEU A 17 -0.79 5.95 -4.90
CA LEU A 17 -1.07 5.81 -3.47
C LEU A 17 -1.13 7.19 -2.78
N ALA A 18 -0.14 8.05 -3.02
CA ALA A 18 -0.11 9.38 -2.42
C ALA A 18 -1.33 10.22 -2.84
N GLY A 19 -1.68 10.20 -4.13
CA GLY A 19 -2.87 10.89 -4.64
C GLY A 19 -4.16 10.38 -4.00
N THR A 20 -4.33 9.05 -3.93
CA THR A 20 -5.49 8.42 -3.29
C THR A 20 -5.60 8.78 -1.81
N LEU A 21 -4.49 8.75 -1.07
CA LEU A 21 -4.47 9.10 0.35
C LEU A 21 -4.87 10.56 0.60
N LEU A 22 -4.43 11.48 -0.25
CA LEU A 22 -4.80 12.89 -0.16
C LEU A 22 -6.26 13.13 -0.56
N ALA A 23 -6.77 12.37 -1.53
CA ALA A 23 -8.15 12.48 -1.99
C ALA A 23 -9.17 11.82 -1.05
N GLY A 24 -8.72 10.95 -0.13
CA GLY A 24 -9.62 10.15 0.69
C GLY A 24 -10.39 9.09 -0.11
N ASP A 25 -9.77 8.54 -1.16
CA ASP A 25 -10.37 7.51 -2.02
C ASP A 25 -9.77 6.12 -1.74
N SER A 26 -10.23 5.09 -2.44
CA SER A 26 -9.73 3.72 -2.34
C SER A 26 -8.77 3.35 -3.46
N CYS A 27 -7.70 2.62 -3.12
CA CYS A 27 -6.82 2.03 -4.13
C CYS A 27 -6.18 0.72 -3.63
N ALA A 28 -5.61 -0.04 -4.56
CA ALA A 28 -4.71 -1.14 -4.26
C ALA A 28 -3.50 -1.04 -5.18
N VAL A 29 -2.30 -0.98 -4.60
CA VAL A 29 -1.05 -0.84 -5.35
C VAL A 29 -0.12 -2.02 -5.09
N PRO A 30 0.62 -2.50 -6.11
CA PRO A 30 1.57 -3.57 -5.92
C PRO A 30 2.76 -3.12 -5.07
N VAL A 31 3.16 -3.95 -4.10
CA VAL A 31 4.35 -3.75 -3.28
C VAL A 31 5.13 -5.06 -3.15
N ARG A 32 6.40 -4.99 -2.74
CA ARG A 32 7.21 -6.18 -2.45
C ARG A 32 7.74 -6.14 -1.03
N HIS A 33 7.78 -7.30 -0.38
CA HIS A 33 8.46 -7.49 0.90
C HIS A 33 9.31 -8.76 0.80
N GLN A 34 10.63 -8.65 0.94
CA GLN A 34 11.54 -9.81 0.90
C GLN A 34 11.30 -10.73 -0.33
N ASN A 35 11.19 -10.13 -1.52
CA ASN A 35 10.85 -10.81 -2.80
C ASN A 35 9.43 -11.40 -2.91
N VAL A 36 8.57 -11.22 -1.91
CA VAL A 36 7.15 -11.60 -1.97
C VAL A 36 6.33 -10.45 -2.55
N LYS A 37 5.54 -10.72 -3.59
CA LYS A 37 4.60 -9.74 -4.16
C LYS A 37 3.33 -9.67 -3.31
N LEU A 38 2.96 -8.45 -2.91
CA LEU A 38 1.78 -8.15 -2.11
C LEU A 38 1.02 -6.99 -2.75
N LEU A 39 -0.18 -6.72 -2.25
CA LEU A 39 -0.94 -5.51 -2.53
C LEU A 39 -1.04 -4.69 -1.25
N LEU A 40 -0.69 -3.40 -1.33
CA LEU A 40 -1.00 -2.42 -0.30
C LEU A 40 -2.33 -1.77 -0.69
N CYS A 41 -3.35 -1.97 0.12
CA CYS A 41 -4.68 -1.44 -0.09
C CYS A 41 -4.92 -0.24 0.84
N ALA A 42 -5.44 0.84 0.29
CA ALA A 42 -5.91 2.01 1.01
C ALA A 42 -7.43 2.09 0.92
N LEU A 43 -8.10 2.27 2.06
CA LEU A 43 -9.55 2.47 2.13
C LEU A 43 -9.88 3.62 3.08
N PRO A 44 -10.93 4.42 2.79
CA PRO A 44 -11.46 5.36 3.76
C PRO A 44 -11.91 4.67 5.06
N GLY A 45 -11.68 5.32 6.18
CA GLY A 45 -12.12 4.95 7.53
C GLY A 45 -12.71 6.16 8.25
N GLU A 46 -13.19 5.96 9.48
CA GLU A 46 -13.87 7.01 10.24
C GLU A 46 -12.98 8.23 10.53
N ASP A 47 -11.69 8.01 10.84
CA ASP A 47 -10.73 9.07 11.20
C ASP A 47 -9.60 9.27 10.17
N GLY A 48 -9.77 8.79 8.94
CA GLY A 48 -8.76 8.94 7.88
C GLY A 48 -8.66 7.73 6.96
N MET A 49 -7.42 7.31 6.67
CA MET A 49 -7.15 6.20 5.74
C MET A 49 -6.70 4.94 6.47
N ARG A 50 -7.27 3.80 6.10
CA ARG A 50 -6.85 2.47 6.56
C ARG A 50 -5.96 1.82 5.52
N LEU A 51 -4.80 1.35 5.95
CA LEU A 51 -3.84 0.64 5.12
C LEU A 51 -3.76 -0.83 5.55
N PHE A 52 -3.82 -1.74 4.60
CA PHE A 52 -3.63 -3.17 4.85
C PHE A 52 -2.90 -3.86 3.72
N LEU A 53 -2.19 -4.93 4.07
CA LEU A 53 -1.47 -5.77 3.12
C LEU A 53 -2.29 -7.01 2.79
N ARG A 54 -2.46 -7.27 1.50
CA ARG A 54 -3.08 -8.49 0.98
C ARG A 54 -2.05 -9.29 0.20
N ARG A 55 -2.05 -10.62 0.37
CA ARG A 55 -1.30 -11.50 -0.54
C ARG A 55 -1.87 -11.36 -1.93
N ASN A 56 -1.03 -11.10 -2.92
CA ASN A 56 -1.46 -11.05 -4.30
C ASN A 56 -1.68 -12.50 -4.77
N THR A 57 -2.85 -13.06 -4.47
CA THR A 57 -3.27 -14.37 -5.00
C THR A 57 -3.70 -14.18 -6.45
N PRO A 58 -3.22 -15.02 -7.38
CA PRO A 58 -3.72 -15.03 -8.76
C PRO A 58 -5.22 -15.40 -8.81
#